data_AF-A0A523SU61-F1
#
_entry.id   AF-A0A523SU61-F1
#
_cell.length_a   1.000
_cell.length_b   1.000
_cell.length_c   1.000
_cell.angle_alpha   90.00
_cell.angle_beta   90.00
_cell.angle_gamma   90.00
#
_symmetry.space_group_name_H-M   'P 1'
#
loop_
_entity.id
_entity.type
_entity.pdbx_description
1 polymer ?
#
loop_
_entity_poly.entity_id
_entity_poly.type
_entity_poly.pdbx_seq_one_letter_code
_entity_poly.pdbx_strand_id
1 'polypeptide(L)'
;MRIFTYLLIVIVLALGGYGTFFYITEFKPLNYKVVSLNEENRTLTELIMRLKKQMEAKVDSETGDSYKKSILEELSKISAEENFEIRRAEKGVEISLPGLRLFNPGEADLSSEGLLILSKLGKILKNATTGEIHIEGHTDDMKISGDLLLKYPSNWELSSARAINVVRFLQEKVEIPPERLAAVAYGQYQPLFPNDSEVHRHKNRRIVMVIEAPREMKEKGKEEEKEKGEEKVEPKKEEKKAPVKIEKKTEPEPEPGEEEGENEEGK
;
A
#
# COMPACT_ATOMS: atom_id res chain seq x y z
N MET A 1 -0.90 62.32 -34.88
CA MET A 1 0.19 61.38 -34.52
C MET A 1 0.43 61.27 -33.01
N ARG A 2 0.54 62.36 -32.24
CA ARG A 2 0.88 62.30 -30.79
C ARG A 2 -0.14 61.57 -29.89
N ILE A 3 -1.44 61.63 -30.20
CA ILE A 3 -2.50 60.98 -29.39
C ILE A 3 -2.39 59.44 -29.45
N PHE A 4 -2.10 58.89 -30.63
CA PHE A 4 -1.94 57.44 -30.81
C PHE A 4 -0.70 56.90 -30.08
N THR A 5 0.39 57.66 -30.01
CA THR A 5 1.58 57.28 -29.25
C THR A 5 1.32 57.25 -27.75
N TYR A 6 0.54 58.20 -27.19
CA TYR A 6 0.18 58.16 -25.78
C TYR A 6 -0.78 57.00 -25.45
N LEU A 7 -1.75 56.72 -26.34
CA LEU A 7 -2.66 55.58 -26.19
C LEU A 7 -1.90 54.24 -26.16
N LEU A 8 -0.92 54.08 -27.06
CA LEU A 8 -0.06 52.89 -27.11
C LEU A 8 0.73 52.71 -25.80
N ILE A 9 1.31 53.80 -25.27
CA ILE A 9 2.07 53.77 -24.02
C ILE A 9 1.16 53.36 -22.84
N VAL A 10 -0.06 53.89 -22.77
CA VAL A 10 -1.02 53.53 -21.72
C VAL A 10 -1.43 52.06 -21.80
N ILE A 11 -1.66 51.53 -23.00
CA ILE A 11 -1.98 50.11 -23.20
C ILE A 11 -0.81 49.22 -22.79
N VAL A 12 0.42 49.56 -23.17
CA VAL A 12 1.62 48.79 -22.78
C VAL A 12 1.82 48.79 -21.26
N LEU A 13 1.63 49.93 -20.60
CA LEU A 13 1.70 50.03 -19.15
C LEU A 13 0.56 49.26 -18.45
N ALA A 14 -0.65 49.30 -19.00
CA ALA A 14 -1.80 48.56 -18.49
C ALA A 14 -1.61 47.04 -18.64
N LEU A 15 -1.10 46.57 -19.77
CA LEU A 15 -0.78 45.15 -20.00
C LEU A 15 0.37 44.69 -19.10
N GLY A 16 1.40 45.51 -18.91
CA GLY A 16 2.49 45.24 -17.99
C GLY A 16 2.01 45.14 -16.54
N GLY A 17 1.17 46.08 -16.10
CA GLY A 17 0.58 46.09 -14.76
C GLY A 17 -0.39 44.93 -14.53
N TYR A 18 -1.18 44.56 -15.53
CA TYR A 18 -2.06 43.39 -15.45
C TYR A 18 -1.26 42.08 -15.37
N GLY A 19 -0.17 41.97 -16.13
CA GLY A 19 0.72 40.81 -16.08
C GLY A 19 1.40 40.64 -14.71
N THR A 20 1.89 41.72 -14.11
CA THR A 20 2.48 41.67 -12.76
C THR A 20 1.43 41.40 -11.68
N PHE A 21 0.24 41.99 -11.79
CA PHE A 21 -0.88 41.71 -10.90
C PHE A 21 -1.28 40.24 -10.96
N PHE A 22 -1.55 39.69 -12.15
CA PHE A 22 -1.89 38.27 -12.35
C PHE A 22 -0.78 37.33 -11.87
N TYR A 23 0.49 37.68 -12.12
CA TYR A 23 1.61 36.88 -11.62
C TYR A 23 1.63 36.80 -10.10
N ILE A 24 1.36 37.91 -9.40
CA ILE A 24 1.38 37.96 -7.94
C ILE A 24 0.13 37.30 -7.34
N THR A 25 -1.05 37.54 -7.91
CA THR A 25 -2.33 37.11 -7.31
C THR A 25 -2.67 35.66 -7.63
N GLU A 26 -2.31 35.16 -8.81
CA GLU A 26 -2.73 33.84 -9.29
C GLU A 26 -1.55 32.89 -9.46
N PHE A 27 -0.53 33.30 -10.23
CA PHE A 27 0.54 32.38 -10.62
C PHE A 27 1.51 32.03 -9.49
N LYS A 28 1.96 33.03 -8.73
CA LYS A 28 2.89 32.86 -7.62
C LYS A 28 2.34 31.96 -6.50
N PRO A 29 1.10 32.14 -5.99
CA PRO A 29 0.57 31.24 -4.96
C PRO A 29 0.33 29.83 -5.49
N LEU A 30 -0.07 29.67 -6.77
CA LEU A 30 -0.26 28.36 -7.37
C LEU A 30 1.09 27.62 -7.53
N ASN A 31 2.12 28.31 -7.98
CA ASN A 31 3.47 27.75 -8.10
C ASN A 31 4.04 27.37 -6.72
N TYR A 32 3.80 28.19 -5.69
CA TYR A 32 4.17 27.86 -4.32
C TYR A 32 3.46 26.59 -3.82
N LYS A 33 2.16 26.46 -4.10
CA LYS A 33 1.37 25.28 -3.75
C LYS A 33 1.84 24.01 -4.45
N VAL A 34 2.21 24.10 -5.74
CA VAL A 34 2.78 22.96 -6.48
C VAL A 34 4.12 22.53 -5.88
N VAL A 35 4.99 23.47 -5.52
CA VAL A 35 6.27 23.16 -4.88
C VAL A 35 6.06 22.53 -3.50
N SER A 36 5.19 23.07 -2.66
CA SER A 36 4.93 22.50 -1.32
C SER A 36 4.29 21.11 -1.40
N LEU A 37 3.34 20.89 -2.33
CA LEU A 37 2.74 19.58 -2.59
C LEU A 37 3.78 18.56 -3.06
N ASN A 38 4.76 18.97 -3.88
CA ASN A 38 5.80 18.07 -4.35
C ASN A 38 6.77 17.68 -3.23
N GLU A 39 7.06 18.62 -2.31
CA GLU A 39 7.83 18.36 -1.09
C GLU A 39 7.07 17.39 -0.16
N GLU A 40 5.77 17.60 0.05
CA GLU A 40 4.90 16.70 0.81
C GLU A 40 4.86 15.30 0.20
N ASN A 41 4.69 15.18 -1.13
CA ASN A 41 4.73 13.89 -1.81
C ASN A 41 6.09 13.18 -1.65
N ARG A 42 7.20 13.93 -1.67
CA ARG A 42 8.52 13.39 -1.44
C ARG A 42 8.68 12.88 0.00
N THR A 43 8.29 13.68 0.99
CA THR A 43 8.35 13.27 2.41
C THR A 43 7.45 12.08 2.70
N LEU A 44 6.26 12.03 2.11
CA LEU A 44 5.34 10.90 2.22
C LEU A 44 5.95 9.64 1.60
N THR A 45 6.62 9.77 0.45
CA THR A 45 7.35 8.65 -0.18
C THR A 45 8.47 8.13 0.73
N GLU A 46 9.24 9.03 1.35
CA GLU A 46 10.29 8.66 2.31
C GLU A 46 9.71 8.01 3.58
N LEU A 47 8.57 8.50 4.07
CA LEU A 47 7.87 7.92 5.22
C LEU A 47 7.34 6.52 4.90
N ILE A 48 6.71 6.34 3.74
CA ILE A 48 6.26 5.03 3.25
C ILE A 48 7.46 4.08 3.14
N MET A 49 8.60 4.54 2.63
CA MET A 49 9.80 3.72 2.52
C MET A 49 10.36 3.32 3.89
N ARG A 50 10.36 4.22 4.88
CA ARG A 50 10.77 3.93 6.26
C ARG A 50 9.80 2.99 6.96
N LEU A 51 8.50 3.24 6.86
CA LEU A 51 7.45 2.38 7.42
C LEU A 51 7.52 0.99 6.80
N LYS A 52 7.68 0.90 5.49
CA LYS A 52 7.88 -0.37 4.78
C LYS A 52 9.11 -1.11 5.31
N LYS A 53 10.24 -0.42 5.47
CA LYS A 53 11.47 -1.00 6.04
C LYS A 53 11.29 -1.46 7.50
N GLN A 54 10.54 -0.70 8.31
CA GLN A 54 10.22 -1.07 9.70
C GLN A 54 9.24 -2.24 9.77
N MET A 55 8.26 -2.29 8.87
CA MET A 55 7.36 -3.42 8.73
C MET A 55 8.11 -4.67 8.29
N GLU A 56 9.00 -4.56 7.29
CA GLU A 56 9.89 -5.65 6.86
C GLU A 56 10.72 -6.16 8.05
N ALA A 57 11.44 -5.28 8.76
CA ALA A 57 12.27 -5.66 9.90
C ALA A 57 11.47 -6.26 11.09
N LYS A 58 10.20 -5.89 11.27
CA LYS A 58 9.32 -6.45 12.31
C LYS A 58 8.63 -7.75 11.88
N VAL A 59 8.47 -7.96 10.58
CA VAL A 59 8.02 -9.22 9.97
C VAL A 59 9.17 -10.24 9.92
N ASP A 60 10.42 -9.78 9.93
CA ASP A 60 11.64 -10.60 9.86
C ASP A 60 12.02 -11.28 11.20
N SER A 61 11.40 -10.95 12.34
CA SER A 61 11.70 -11.60 13.62
C SER A 61 10.92 -12.92 13.80
N GLU A 62 11.59 -14.01 13.44
CA GLU A 62 11.70 -15.31 14.14
C GLU A 62 11.01 -16.58 13.59
N THR A 63 10.03 -16.56 12.66
CA THR A 63 9.57 -17.84 12.04
C THR A 63 9.04 -17.72 10.61
N GLY A 64 8.51 -16.56 10.22
CA GLY A 64 7.93 -16.34 8.90
C GLY A 64 8.94 -16.27 7.75
N ASP A 65 10.19 -15.88 8.00
CA ASP A 65 11.15 -15.58 6.93
C ASP A 65 11.79 -16.83 6.32
N SER A 66 12.00 -17.91 7.09
CA SER A 66 12.49 -19.19 6.53
C SER A 66 11.47 -19.83 5.58
N TYR A 67 10.20 -19.86 5.99
CA TYR A 67 9.08 -20.34 5.17
C TYR A 67 8.87 -19.47 3.92
N LYS A 68 8.85 -18.14 4.09
CA LYS A 68 8.74 -17.22 2.95
C LYS A 68 9.92 -17.41 2.00
N LYS A 69 11.14 -17.56 2.52
CA LYS A 69 12.36 -17.73 1.71
C LYS A 69 12.38 -19.03 0.93
N SER A 70 12.05 -20.18 1.54
CA SER A 70 12.03 -21.47 0.82
C SER A 70 11.02 -21.47 -0.33
N ILE A 71 9.81 -20.96 -0.08
CA ILE A 71 8.77 -20.85 -1.11
C ILE A 71 9.17 -19.85 -2.20
N LEU A 72 9.74 -18.70 -1.83
CA LEU A 72 10.24 -17.72 -2.79
C LEU A 72 11.34 -18.32 -3.67
N GLU A 73 12.26 -19.10 -3.10
CA GLU A 73 13.32 -19.77 -3.86
C GLU A 73 12.76 -20.81 -4.84
N GLU A 74 11.75 -21.60 -4.47
CA GLU A 74 11.11 -22.54 -5.39
C GLU A 74 10.31 -21.83 -6.49
N LEU A 75 9.53 -20.81 -6.13
CA LEU A 75 8.70 -20.08 -7.08
C LEU A 75 9.54 -19.21 -8.03
N SER A 76 10.65 -18.63 -7.56
CA SER A 76 11.52 -17.78 -8.38
C SER A 76 12.15 -18.54 -9.54
N LYS A 77 12.41 -19.84 -9.39
CA LYS A 77 12.89 -20.71 -10.48
C LYS A 77 11.91 -20.79 -11.64
N ILE A 78 10.60 -20.74 -11.37
CA ILE A 78 9.55 -20.83 -12.40
C ILE A 78 9.10 -19.43 -12.86
N SER A 79 9.19 -18.41 -12.01
CA SER A 79 8.78 -17.03 -12.33
C SER A 79 9.46 -16.47 -13.58
N ALA A 80 10.76 -16.75 -13.75
CA ALA A 80 11.53 -16.29 -14.91
C ALA A 80 11.04 -16.93 -16.23
N GLU A 81 10.58 -18.18 -16.18
CA GLU A 81 10.09 -18.92 -17.34
C GLU A 81 8.66 -18.53 -17.70
N GLU A 82 7.82 -18.31 -16.68
CA GLU A 82 6.38 -18.15 -16.84
C GLU A 82 5.88 -16.71 -16.69
N ASN A 83 6.79 -15.73 -16.54
CA ASN A 83 6.52 -14.29 -16.51
C ASN A 83 5.38 -13.89 -15.54
N PHE A 84 5.50 -14.33 -14.28
CA PHE A 84 4.63 -13.91 -13.19
C PHE A 84 5.44 -13.21 -12.10
N GLU A 85 4.80 -12.26 -11.39
CA GLU A 85 5.45 -11.50 -10.33
C GLU A 85 5.25 -12.20 -8.98
N ILE A 86 6.30 -12.24 -8.16
CA ILE A 86 6.21 -12.74 -6.79
C ILE A 86 6.59 -11.62 -5.83
N ARG A 87 5.80 -11.43 -4.77
CA ARG A 87 6.01 -10.41 -3.75
C ARG A 87 5.90 -11.03 -2.36
N ARG A 88 6.62 -10.45 -1.41
CA ARG A 88 6.42 -10.72 0.03
C ARG A 88 5.15 -10.02 0.47
N ALA A 89 4.26 -10.75 1.15
CA ALA A 89 3.09 -10.18 1.82
C ALA A 89 3.27 -10.27 3.34
N GLU A 90 2.47 -9.50 4.09
CA GLU A 90 2.51 -9.52 5.57
C GLU A 90 2.27 -10.94 6.09
N LYS A 91 1.19 -11.58 5.63
CA LYS A 91 0.76 -12.92 6.06
C LYS A 91 1.46 -14.08 5.35
N GLY A 92 2.32 -13.83 4.36
CA GLY A 92 2.96 -14.89 3.58
C GLY A 92 3.57 -14.42 2.26
N VAL A 93 3.20 -15.07 1.16
CA VAL A 93 3.72 -14.78 -0.20
C VAL A 93 2.57 -14.48 -1.14
N GLU A 94 2.75 -13.49 -2.01
CA GLU A 94 1.79 -13.09 -3.03
C GLU A 94 2.35 -13.42 -4.42
N ILE A 95 1.55 -14.07 -5.27
CA ILE A 95 1.89 -14.38 -6.66
C ILE A 95 0.87 -13.67 -7.55
N SER A 96 1.32 -12.78 -8.42
CA SER A 96 0.47 -12.05 -9.36
C SER A 96 0.65 -12.59 -10.79
N LEU A 97 -0.43 -13.15 -11.33
CA LEU A 97 -0.50 -13.74 -12.67
C LEU A 97 -1.33 -12.85 -13.60
N PRO A 98 -0.76 -12.40 -14.74
CA PRO A 98 -1.53 -11.66 -15.75
C PRO A 98 -2.70 -12.49 -16.28
N GLY A 99 -3.89 -11.90 -16.34
CA GLY A 99 -5.12 -12.60 -16.72
C GLY A 99 -5.07 -13.20 -18.13
N LEU A 100 -4.39 -12.56 -19.07
CA LEU A 100 -4.23 -13.05 -20.45
C LEU A 100 -3.44 -14.36 -20.55
N ARG A 101 -2.63 -14.71 -19.54
CA ARG A 101 -1.92 -16.00 -19.50
C ARG A 101 -2.82 -17.12 -19.00
N LEU A 102 -3.85 -16.78 -18.22
CA LEU A 102 -4.74 -17.75 -17.58
C LEU A 102 -6.04 -17.96 -18.33
N PHE A 103 -6.53 -16.93 -19.02
CA PHE A 103 -7.85 -16.93 -19.66
C PHE A 103 -7.77 -16.31 -21.04
N ASN A 104 -8.63 -16.76 -21.94
CA ASN A 104 -8.85 -16.05 -23.19
C ASN A 104 -9.54 -14.71 -22.93
N PRO A 105 -9.40 -13.72 -23.86
CA PRO A 105 -10.10 -12.44 -23.75
C PRO A 105 -11.60 -12.63 -23.59
N GLY A 106 -12.17 -12.03 -22.55
CA GLY A 106 -13.60 -12.15 -22.26
C GLY A 106 -14.04 -13.53 -21.80
N GLU A 107 -13.14 -14.43 -21.40
CA GLU A 107 -13.54 -15.73 -20.83
C GLU A 107 -13.14 -15.81 -19.35
N ALA A 108 -13.84 -16.66 -18.61
CA ALA A 108 -13.44 -17.08 -17.26
C ALA A 108 -12.91 -18.52 -17.25
N ASP A 109 -13.11 -19.26 -18.33
CA ASP A 109 -12.60 -20.61 -18.47
C ASP A 109 -11.09 -20.56 -18.73
N LEU A 110 -10.36 -21.47 -18.08
CA LEU A 110 -8.91 -21.49 -18.13
C LEU A 110 -8.42 -21.88 -19.51
N SER A 111 -7.47 -21.13 -20.07
CA SER A 111 -6.80 -21.46 -21.32
C SER A 111 -5.88 -22.67 -21.14
N SER A 112 -5.53 -23.36 -22.23
CA SER A 112 -4.57 -24.47 -22.19
C SER A 112 -3.23 -24.07 -21.55
N GLU A 113 -2.78 -22.84 -21.82
CA GLU A 113 -1.58 -22.28 -21.20
C GLU A 113 -1.79 -22.05 -19.70
N GLY A 114 -2.92 -21.47 -19.30
CA GLY A 114 -3.27 -21.25 -17.90
C GLY A 114 -3.29 -22.56 -17.10
N LEU A 115 -3.84 -23.63 -17.67
CA LEU A 115 -3.85 -24.96 -17.06
C LEU A 115 -2.42 -25.49 -16.80
N LEU A 116 -1.48 -25.27 -17.73
CA LEU A 116 -0.08 -25.68 -17.57
C LEU A 116 0.61 -24.88 -16.45
N ILE A 117 0.44 -23.55 -16.46
CA ILE A 117 1.02 -22.66 -15.44
C ILE A 117 0.49 -23.01 -14.05
N LEU A 118 -0.83 -23.14 -13.91
CA LEU A 118 -1.47 -23.49 -12.64
C LEU A 118 -1.11 -24.91 -12.18
N SER A 119 -0.88 -25.85 -13.10
CA SER A 119 -0.41 -27.20 -12.74
C SER A 119 0.98 -27.17 -12.12
N LYS A 120 1.91 -26.39 -12.71
CA LYS A 120 3.27 -26.21 -12.17
C LYS A 120 3.23 -25.52 -10.81
N LEU A 121 2.54 -24.38 -10.72
CA LEU A 121 2.42 -23.60 -9.48
C LEU A 121 1.72 -24.41 -8.39
N GLY A 122 0.58 -25.03 -8.70
CA GLY A 122 -0.17 -25.82 -7.75
C GLY A 122 0.65 -26.98 -7.16
N LYS A 123 1.49 -27.66 -7.95
CA LYS A 123 2.37 -28.72 -7.44
C LYS A 123 3.40 -28.20 -6.43
N ILE A 124 3.99 -27.03 -6.69
CA ILE A 124 4.87 -26.36 -5.71
C ILE A 124 4.07 -26.05 -4.45
N LEU A 125 2.92 -25.40 -4.58
CA LEU A 125 2.11 -24.98 -3.43
C LEU A 125 1.61 -26.15 -2.60
N LYS A 126 1.28 -27.29 -3.24
CA LYS A 126 0.86 -28.52 -2.55
C LYS A 126 1.99 -29.10 -1.68
N ASN A 127 3.23 -29.05 -2.17
CA ASN A 127 4.37 -29.68 -1.53
C ASN A 127 5.09 -28.75 -0.53
N ALA A 128 5.16 -27.46 -0.85
CA ALA A 128 5.96 -26.49 -0.09
C ALA A 128 5.21 -25.91 1.12
N THR A 129 3.88 -26.04 1.18
CA THR A 129 3.09 -25.45 2.26
C THR A 129 1.81 -26.20 2.59
N THR A 130 1.38 -26.09 3.84
CA THR A 130 0.07 -26.47 4.36
C THR A 130 -0.84 -25.27 4.65
N GLY A 131 -0.36 -24.04 4.40
CA GLY A 131 -1.10 -22.80 4.62
C GLY A 131 -2.30 -22.61 3.69
N GLU A 132 -3.16 -21.67 4.06
CA GLU A 132 -4.30 -21.24 3.25
C GLU A 132 -3.83 -20.50 2.00
N ILE A 133 -4.57 -20.68 0.91
CA ILE A 133 -4.33 -20.08 -0.40
C ILE A 133 -5.60 -19.35 -0.80
N HIS A 134 -5.53 -18.03 -0.84
CA HIS A 134 -6.62 -17.18 -1.29
C HIS A 134 -6.36 -16.77 -2.74
N ILE A 135 -7.34 -17.00 -3.60
CA ILE A 135 -7.28 -16.65 -5.02
C ILE A 135 -8.13 -15.40 -5.22
N GLU A 136 -7.50 -14.31 -5.59
CA GLU A 136 -8.12 -13.01 -5.75
C GLU A 136 -8.29 -12.66 -7.23
N GLY A 137 -9.54 -12.40 -7.63
CA GLY A 137 -9.88 -11.96 -8.98
C GLY A 137 -9.92 -10.45 -9.13
N HIS A 138 -9.17 -9.92 -10.09
CA HIS A 138 -9.19 -8.49 -10.44
C HIS A 138 -9.49 -8.27 -11.94
N THR A 139 -10.18 -7.17 -12.23
CA THR A 139 -10.44 -6.68 -13.60
C THR A 139 -9.88 -5.27 -13.77
N ASP A 140 -9.90 -4.78 -15.01
CA ASP A 140 -9.86 -3.35 -15.27
C ASP A 140 -11.27 -2.74 -15.12
N ASP A 141 -11.41 -1.46 -15.47
CA ASP A 141 -12.67 -0.70 -15.42
C ASP A 141 -13.50 -0.79 -16.71
N MET A 142 -13.08 -1.59 -17.68
CA MET A 142 -13.81 -1.71 -18.93
C MET A 142 -15.16 -2.39 -18.67
N LYS A 143 -16.22 -1.77 -19.17
CA LYS A 143 -17.57 -2.31 -19.04
C LYS A 143 -17.68 -3.63 -19.81
N ILE A 144 -18.27 -4.64 -19.16
CA ILE A 144 -18.65 -5.87 -19.83
C ILE A 144 -19.70 -5.56 -20.90
N SER A 145 -19.53 -6.14 -22.09
CA SER A 145 -20.38 -5.89 -23.25
C SER A 145 -20.54 -7.13 -24.12
N GLY A 146 -21.50 -7.10 -25.03
CA GLY A 146 -21.80 -8.21 -25.96
C GLY A 146 -22.24 -9.48 -25.23
N ASP A 147 -21.87 -10.63 -25.79
CA ASP A 147 -22.23 -11.95 -25.27
C ASP A 147 -21.72 -12.18 -23.84
N LEU A 148 -20.65 -11.49 -23.45
CA LEU A 148 -20.09 -11.60 -22.11
C LEU A 148 -21.04 -11.08 -21.03
N LEU A 149 -21.85 -10.06 -21.34
CA LEU A 149 -22.81 -9.47 -20.42
C LEU A 149 -23.92 -10.47 -20.04
N LEU A 150 -24.24 -11.41 -20.94
CA LEU A 150 -25.23 -12.46 -20.69
C LEU A 150 -24.74 -13.47 -19.64
N LYS A 151 -23.41 -13.67 -19.54
CA LYS A 151 -22.78 -14.62 -18.61
C LYS A 151 -22.32 -13.94 -17.31
N TYR A 152 -21.80 -12.72 -17.42
CA TYR A 152 -21.28 -11.94 -16.29
C TYR A 152 -21.87 -10.52 -16.33
N PRO A 153 -22.90 -10.23 -15.53
CA PRO A 153 -23.54 -8.92 -15.50
C PRO A 153 -22.62 -7.75 -15.13
N SER A 154 -21.55 -8.00 -14.39
CA SER A 154 -20.55 -7.01 -14.03
C SER A 154 -19.15 -7.60 -13.84
N ASN A 155 -18.18 -6.71 -13.65
CA ASN A 155 -16.79 -7.07 -13.33
C ASN A 155 -16.66 -7.84 -12.01
N TRP A 156 -17.64 -7.73 -11.10
CA TRP A 156 -17.71 -8.59 -9.92
C TRP A 156 -17.93 -10.06 -10.29
N GLU A 157 -18.90 -10.36 -11.14
CA GLU A 157 -19.19 -11.75 -11.52
C GLU A 157 -18.06 -12.34 -12.37
N LEU A 158 -17.46 -11.55 -13.27
CA LEU A 158 -16.32 -12.01 -14.07
C LEU A 158 -15.10 -12.34 -13.21
N SER A 159 -14.73 -11.44 -12.29
CA SER A 159 -13.61 -11.69 -11.38
C SER A 159 -13.86 -12.86 -10.45
N SER A 160 -15.09 -12.99 -9.92
CA SER A 160 -15.51 -14.11 -9.08
C SER A 160 -15.43 -15.44 -9.84
N ALA A 161 -15.97 -15.51 -11.05
CA ALA A 161 -15.95 -16.72 -11.87
C ALA A 161 -14.51 -17.16 -12.17
N ARG A 162 -13.62 -16.22 -12.50
CA ARG A 162 -12.20 -16.51 -12.74
C ARG A 162 -11.50 -17.06 -11.50
N ALA A 163 -11.69 -16.41 -10.35
CA ALA A 163 -11.10 -16.87 -9.09
C ALA A 163 -11.60 -18.29 -8.71
N ILE A 164 -12.91 -18.53 -8.85
CA ILE A 164 -13.52 -19.84 -8.58
C ILE A 164 -12.98 -20.90 -9.55
N ASN A 165 -12.84 -20.60 -10.83
CA ASN A 165 -12.32 -21.56 -11.81
C ASN A 165 -10.86 -21.96 -11.51
N VAL A 166 -10.03 -21.03 -11.03
CA VAL A 166 -8.68 -21.33 -10.53
C VAL A 166 -8.74 -22.21 -9.28
N VAL A 167 -9.58 -21.88 -8.30
CA VAL A 167 -9.77 -22.70 -7.08
C VAL A 167 -10.18 -24.11 -7.44
N ARG A 168 -11.20 -24.27 -8.30
CA ARG A 168 -11.67 -25.58 -8.75
C ARG A 168 -10.59 -26.36 -9.47
N PHE A 169 -9.79 -25.72 -10.31
CA PHE A 169 -8.66 -26.38 -10.96
C PHE A 169 -7.63 -26.89 -9.93
N LEU A 170 -7.24 -26.05 -8.97
CA LEU A 170 -6.30 -26.42 -7.92
C LEU A 170 -6.83 -27.56 -7.03
N GLN A 171 -8.13 -27.56 -6.74
CA GLN A 171 -8.78 -28.64 -6.01
C GLN A 171 -8.84 -29.93 -6.84
N GLU A 172 -9.42 -29.88 -8.04
CA GLU A 172 -9.81 -31.08 -8.80
C GLU A 172 -8.64 -31.71 -9.56
N LYS A 173 -7.64 -30.91 -9.99
CA LYS A 173 -6.53 -31.39 -10.83
C LYS A 173 -5.20 -31.47 -10.11
N VAL A 174 -4.97 -30.59 -9.15
CA VAL A 174 -3.76 -30.60 -8.33
C VAL A 174 -4.00 -31.32 -7.00
N GLU A 175 -5.26 -31.47 -6.58
CA GLU A 175 -5.67 -32.12 -5.33
C GLU A 175 -5.14 -31.36 -4.09
N ILE A 176 -5.22 -30.03 -4.12
CA ILE A 176 -5.06 -29.23 -2.91
C ILE A 176 -6.33 -29.39 -2.06
N PRO A 177 -6.21 -29.67 -0.74
CA PRO A 177 -7.37 -29.78 0.15
C PRO A 177 -8.28 -28.55 0.06
N PRO A 178 -9.60 -28.72 -0.13
CA PRO A 178 -10.51 -27.59 -0.31
C PRO A 178 -10.58 -26.67 0.90
N GLU A 179 -10.31 -27.16 2.11
CA GLU A 179 -10.28 -26.37 3.35
C GLU A 179 -9.17 -25.32 3.35
N ARG A 180 -8.19 -25.46 2.46
CA ARG A 180 -7.09 -24.51 2.28
C ARG A 180 -7.36 -23.48 1.19
N LEU A 181 -8.42 -23.63 0.40
CA LEU A 181 -8.66 -22.79 -0.77
C LEU A 181 -9.80 -21.81 -0.49
N ALA A 182 -9.58 -20.54 -0.84
CA ALA A 182 -10.62 -19.53 -0.85
C ALA A 182 -10.58 -18.75 -2.17
N ALA A 183 -11.76 -18.35 -2.66
CA ALA A 183 -11.88 -17.42 -3.78
C ALA A 183 -12.39 -16.07 -3.25
N VAL A 184 -11.72 -15.00 -3.64
CA VAL A 184 -12.10 -13.62 -3.36
C VAL A 184 -12.19 -12.87 -4.69
N ALA A 185 -13.16 -11.98 -4.81
CA ALA A 185 -13.31 -11.13 -5.97
C ALA A 185 -13.22 -9.68 -5.51
N TYR A 186 -12.53 -8.85 -6.28
CA TYR A 186 -12.49 -7.40 -6.06
C TYR A 186 -13.02 -6.61 -7.26
N GLY A 187 -13.31 -7.28 -8.37
CA GLY A 187 -13.64 -6.63 -9.64
C GLY A 187 -12.60 -5.58 -10.01
N GLN A 188 -13.07 -4.37 -10.32
CA GLN A 188 -12.23 -3.24 -10.73
C GLN A 188 -11.79 -2.33 -9.57
N TYR A 189 -12.21 -2.63 -8.33
CA TYR A 189 -12.13 -1.68 -7.21
C TYR A 189 -10.82 -1.76 -6.42
N GLN A 190 -9.91 -2.66 -6.79
CA GLN A 190 -8.53 -2.70 -6.30
C GLN A 190 -7.53 -2.70 -7.47
N PRO A 191 -7.45 -1.59 -8.22
CA PRO A 191 -6.51 -1.47 -9.33
C PRO A 191 -5.08 -1.35 -8.81
N LEU A 192 -4.13 -2.01 -9.47
CA LEU A 192 -2.70 -1.87 -9.18
C LEU A 192 -2.15 -0.56 -9.74
N PHE A 193 -2.69 -0.12 -10.87
CA PHE A 193 -2.38 1.15 -11.53
C PHE A 193 -3.67 1.87 -11.95
N PRO A 194 -3.67 3.20 -12.11
CA PRO A 194 -4.82 3.90 -12.69
C PRO A 194 -5.21 3.32 -14.05
N ASN A 195 -6.50 3.18 -14.36
CA ASN A 195 -6.98 2.64 -15.65
C ASN A 195 -6.87 3.64 -16.83
N ASP A 196 -5.86 4.49 -16.82
CA ASP A 196 -5.64 5.57 -17.80
C ASP A 196 -4.98 5.10 -19.10
N SER A 197 -4.39 3.91 -19.11
CA SER A 197 -3.68 3.36 -20.27
C SER A 197 -3.98 1.88 -20.48
N GLU A 198 -3.84 1.42 -21.73
CA GLU A 198 -3.93 -0.01 -22.05
C GLU A 198 -2.92 -0.83 -21.24
N VAL A 199 -1.70 -0.34 -21.08
CA VAL A 199 -0.66 -1.04 -20.31
C VAL A 199 -1.08 -1.22 -18.85
N HIS A 200 -1.66 -0.20 -18.22
CA HIS A 200 -2.16 -0.30 -16.85
C HIS A 200 -3.38 -1.21 -16.74
N ARG A 201 -4.33 -1.12 -17.69
CA ARG A 201 -5.48 -2.03 -17.75
C ARG A 201 -5.05 -3.48 -17.86
N HIS A 202 -4.06 -3.79 -18.71
CA HIS A 202 -3.47 -5.13 -18.80
C HIS A 202 -2.92 -5.63 -17.47
N LYS A 203 -2.22 -4.78 -16.71
CA LYS A 203 -1.69 -5.12 -15.38
C LYS A 203 -2.79 -5.27 -14.33
N ASN A 204 -3.89 -4.54 -14.45
CA ASN A 204 -5.03 -4.63 -13.54
C ASN A 204 -5.82 -5.93 -13.72
N ARG A 205 -5.92 -6.44 -14.96
CA ARG A 205 -6.51 -7.75 -15.26
C ARG A 205 -5.56 -8.87 -14.82
N ARG A 206 -5.69 -9.32 -13.57
CA ARG A 206 -4.79 -10.32 -12.96
C ARG A 206 -5.53 -11.24 -12.00
N ILE A 207 -4.92 -12.40 -11.74
CA ILE A 207 -5.22 -13.24 -10.59
C ILE A 207 -4.07 -13.10 -9.60
N VAL A 208 -4.41 -12.85 -8.34
CA VAL A 208 -3.44 -12.85 -7.26
C VAL A 208 -3.67 -14.10 -6.42
N MET A 209 -2.60 -14.84 -6.12
CA MET A 209 -2.62 -15.94 -5.17
C MET A 209 -1.89 -15.50 -3.91
N VAL A 210 -2.60 -15.42 -2.80
CA VAL A 210 -2.05 -15.10 -1.49
C VAL A 210 -1.90 -16.39 -0.71
N ILE A 211 -0.65 -16.77 -0.45
CA ILE A 211 -0.29 -17.98 0.29
C ILE A 211 0.06 -17.56 1.70
N GLU A 212 -0.78 -17.90 2.68
CA GLU A 212 -0.50 -17.62 4.08
C GLU A 212 0.52 -18.61 4.67
N ALA A 213 1.25 -18.17 5.70
CA ALA A 213 2.03 -19.09 6.52
C ALA A 213 1.11 -20.07 7.29
N PRO A 214 1.51 -21.35 7.46
CA PRO A 214 0.76 -22.32 8.24
C PRO A 214 0.41 -21.81 9.64
N ARG A 215 -0.79 -22.11 10.13
CA ARG A 215 -1.28 -21.65 11.45
C ARG A 215 -0.37 -22.10 12.60
N GLU A 216 0.18 -23.30 12.53
CA GLU A 216 1.11 -23.86 13.52
C GLU A 216 2.39 -23.01 13.70
N MET A 217 2.86 -22.36 12.63
CA MET A 217 4.00 -21.44 12.70
C MET A 217 3.61 -20.08 13.30
N LYS A 218 2.34 -19.67 13.19
CA LYS A 218 1.82 -18.42 13.78
C LYS A 218 1.63 -18.53 15.29
N GLU A 219 1.39 -19.73 15.82
CA GLU A 219 1.16 -19.97 17.24
C GLU A 219 2.48 -20.10 18.02
N LYS A 220 3.47 -20.82 17.48
CA LYS A 220 4.81 -20.91 18.09
C LYS A 220 5.49 -19.56 18.28
N GLY A 221 5.42 -18.67 17.28
CA GLY A 221 5.98 -17.32 17.41
C GLY A 221 5.29 -16.45 18.48
N LYS A 222 4.00 -16.70 18.76
CA LYS A 222 3.26 -16.00 19.83
C LYS A 222 3.58 -16.55 21.22
N GLU A 223 3.93 -17.83 21.33
CA GLU A 223 4.36 -18.45 22.59
C GLU A 223 5.78 -17.99 22.97
N GLU A 224 6.70 -17.91 22.00
CA GLU A 224 8.06 -17.39 22.21
C GLU A 224 8.08 -15.88 22.58
N GLU A 225 7.17 -15.06 22.03
CA GLU A 225 6.99 -13.65 22.44
C GLU A 225 6.44 -13.52 23.87
N LYS A 226 5.59 -14.46 24.32
CA LYS A 226 5.05 -14.46 25.69
C LYS A 226 6.11 -14.86 26.71
N GLU A 227 6.92 -15.89 26.43
CA GLU A 227 8.03 -16.28 27.31
C GLU A 227 9.08 -15.17 27.45
N LYS A 228 9.43 -14.48 26.36
CA LYS A 228 10.37 -13.33 26.41
C LYS A 228 9.81 -12.10 27.14
N GLY A 229 8.47 -11.98 27.24
CA GLY A 229 7.80 -10.91 27.99
C GLY A 229 7.76 -11.14 29.51
N GLU A 230 7.77 -12.40 29.95
CA GLU A 230 7.69 -12.76 31.38
C GLU A 230 9.06 -12.79 32.09
N GLU A 231 10.18 -12.91 31.38
CA GLU A 231 11.54 -12.96 31.96
C GLU A 231 12.09 -11.58 32.41
N LYS A 232 11.30 -10.51 32.33
CA LYS A 232 11.79 -9.13 32.59
C LYS A 232 11.06 -8.39 33.71
N VAL A 233 10.77 -9.07 34.82
CA VAL A 233 10.41 -8.38 36.09
C VAL A 233 11.06 -9.09 37.29
N GLU A 234 12.37 -8.92 37.46
CA GLU A 234 13.01 -9.05 38.77
C GLU A 234 13.17 -7.66 39.42
N PRO A 235 12.82 -7.48 40.70
CA PRO A 235 12.89 -6.18 41.36
C PRO A 235 14.35 -5.86 41.72
N LYS A 236 14.93 -4.82 41.09
CA LYS A 236 16.23 -4.29 41.50
C LYS A 236 16.11 -3.65 42.89
N LYS A 237 16.89 -4.19 43.84
CA LYS A 237 17.12 -3.63 45.18
C LYS A 237 17.66 -2.19 45.08
N GLU A 238 17.04 -1.28 45.83
CA GLU A 238 17.49 0.09 46.02
C GLU A 238 18.84 0.13 46.75
N GLU A 239 19.89 0.63 46.09
CA GLU A 239 21.09 1.13 46.76
C GLU A 239 20.94 2.61 47.08
N LYS A 240 20.95 2.93 48.38
CA LYS A 240 20.98 4.29 48.91
C LYS A 240 22.33 4.95 48.60
N LYS A 241 22.33 6.08 47.89
CA LYS A 241 23.46 7.04 47.89
C LYS A 241 22.98 8.44 48.27
N ALA A 242 23.79 9.07 49.11
CA ALA A 242 23.55 10.27 49.91
C ALA A 242 23.25 11.55 49.10
N PRO A 243 22.62 12.57 49.71
CA PRO A 243 22.13 13.76 49.00
C PRO A 243 23.27 14.70 48.56
N VAL A 244 23.22 15.12 47.29
CA VAL A 244 24.05 16.19 46.73
C VAL A 244 23.41 17.54 47.07
N LYS A 245 24.24 18.43 47.61
CA LYS A 245 23.94 19.78 48.10
C LYS A 245 23.52 20.70 46.95
N ILE A 246 22.33 21.31 47.05
CA ILE A 246 21.79 22.26 46.08
C ILE A 246 22.37 23.64 46.36
N GLU A 247 23.18 24.17 45.44
CA GLU A 247 23.52 25.59 45.41
C GLU A 247 22.37 26.38 44.79
N LYS A 248 21.86 27.32 45.57
CA LYS A 248 20.79 28.25 45.24
C LYS A 248 21.40 29.36 44.37
N LYS A 249 20.99 29.49 43.10
CA LYS A 249 21.21 30.72 42.33
C LYS A 249 19.85 31.35 42.03
N THR A 250 19.68 32.50 42.67
CA THR A 250 18.53 33.38 42.78
C THR A 250 18.08 33.98 41.45
N GLU A 251 16.78 33.97 41.21
CA GLU A 251 16.06 34.86 40.28
C GLU A 251 16.21 36.32 40.75
N PRO A 252 16.32 37.30 39.84
CA PRO A 252 16.15 38.70 40.20
C PRO A 252 14.66 39.06 40.29
N GLU A 253 14.32 39.73 41.40
CA GLU A 253 13.02 40.37 41.70
C GLU A 253 12.67 41.49 40.69
N PRO A 254 11.38 41.81 40.52
CA PRO A 254 10.93 43.03 39.86
C PRO A 254 10.95 44.22 40.83
N GLU A 255 11.49 45.37 40.40
CA GLU A 255 11.39 46.64 41.14
C GLU A 255 10.13 47.46 40.79
N PRO A 256 9.70 48.40 41.67
CA PRO A 256 8.30 48.76 41.86
C PRO A 256 7.89 50.19 41.39
N GLY A 257 6.59 50.31 41.02
CA GLY A 257 5.63 51.36 41.39
C GLY A 257 5.86 52.84 41.02
N GLU A 258 4.93 53.41 40.24
CA GLU A 258 4.38 54.76 40.46
C GLU A 258 2.85 54.74 40.32
N GLU A 259 2.20 55.54 41.16
CA GLU A 259 0.79 55.58 41.54
C GLU A 259 -0.14 56.40 40.60
N GLU A 260 -1.41 56.49 41.04
CA GLU A 260 -2.50 57.39 40.63
C GLU A 260 -3.34 56.93 39.41
N GLY A 261 -4.67 56.92 39.42
CA GLY A 261 -5.72 57.29 40.36
C GLY A 261 -7.05 56.80 39.74
N GLU A 262 -7.93 56.20 40.55
CA GLU A 262 -9.23 56.78 40.93
C GLU A 262 -10.39 56.63 39.92
N ASN A 263 -11.52 56.19 40.51
CA ASN A 263 -12.93 56.32 40.13
C ASN A 263 -13.47 55.30 39.11
N GLU A 264 -14.26 54.31 39.53
CA GLU A 264 -15.68 54.37 39.98
C GLU A 264 -16.67 54.73 38.87
N GLU A 265 -17.85 54.11 39.01
CA GLU A 265 -19.06 54.15 38.16
C GLU A 265 -19.01 53.23 36.93
N GLY A 266 -19.96 52.32 36.69
CA GLY A 266 -21.30 52.21 37.24
C GLY A 266 -22.29 52.07 36.07
N LYS A 267 -22.89 50.87 35.97
CA LYS A 267 -23.93 50.41 35.04
C LYS A 267 -23.52 49.91 33.66
#